data_AF-A0A1G1WJ40-F1
#
_entry.id   AF-A0A1G1WJ40-F1
#
_cell.length_a   1.000
_cell.length_b   1.000
_cell.length_c   1.000
_cell.angle_alpha   90.00
_cell.angle_beta   90.00
_cell.angle_gamma   90.00
#
_symmetry.space_group_name_H-M   'P 1'
#
loop_
_entity.id
_entity.type
_entity.pdbx_description
1 polymer ?
#
loop_
_entity_poly.entity_id
_entity_poly.type
_entity_poly.pdbx_seq_one_letter_code
_entity_poly.pdbx_strand_id
1 'polypeptide(L)'
;MLIVSDVADFRKEKNELFGTTEESPLTPEQKKEFKSLNYYPETNKFVFKNLTIDKNINQEIISIKTSAGDTEPYKRIGRVEFEVEEVKQALYLYRSPEGGSIFLPFKDKTNAVETYHDGRYVEPEENADGSVNVDLNYAYNPYCAYNDNFRCPITPEENTLDVEILAGEKRYH
;
A
#
# COMPACT_ATOMS: atom_id res chain seq x y z
N MET A 1 23.95 -5.72 2.58
CA MET A 1 23.07 -6.84 2.22
C MET A 1 21.77 -6.57 2.96
N LEU A 2 20.88 -5.78 2.34
CA LEU A 2 19.57 -5.49 2.92
C LEU A 2 18.76 -6.78 2.83
N ILE A 3 18.21 -7.21 3.96
CA ILE A 3 17.29 -8.33 4.03
C ILE A 3 16.03 -7.84 3.34
N VAL A 4 15.90 -8.09 2.04
CA VAL A 4 14.58 -8.18 1.42
C VAL A 4 13.99 -9.43 2.05
N SER A 5 13.09 -9.28 3.02
CA SER A 5 12.39 -10.44 3.58
C SER A 5 11.68 -11.13 2.41
N ASP A 6 11.70 -12.46 2.36
CA ASP A 6 10.95 -13.19 1.35
C ASP A 6 9.47 -12.79 1.46
N VAL A 7 8.79 -12.55 0.33
CA VAL A 7 7.35 -12.23 0.29
C VAL A 7 6.56 -13.30 1.07
N ALA A 8 6.99 -14.55 1.03
CA ALA A 8 6.40 -15.63 1.81
C ALA A 8 6.53 -15.43 3.32
N ASP A 9 7.70 -14.98 3.81
CA ASP A 9 7.94 -14.70 5.22
C ASP A 9 7.12 -13.49 5.69
N PHE A 10 7.09 -12.41 4.90
CA PHE A 10 6.22 -11.26 5.16
C PHE A 10 4.75 -11.67 5.30
N ARG A 11 4.24 -12.49 4.37
CA ARG A 11 2.85 -12.99 4.41
C ARG A 11 2.60 -13.87 5.62
N LYS A 12 3.58 -14.70 6.01
CA LYS A 12 3.49 -15.56 7.20
C LYS A 12 3.43 -14.75 8.49
N GLU A 13 4.34 -13.79 8.65
CA GLU A 13 4.38 -12.89 9.80
C GLU A 13 3.08 -12.07 9.92
N LYS A 14 2.57 -11.56 8.79
CA LYS A 14 1.30 -10.83 8.79
C LYS A 14 0.12 -11.71 9.18
N ASN A 15 0.06 -12.96 8.71
CA ASN A 15 -0.97 -13.91 9.13
C ASN A 15 -0.90 -14.22 10.62
N GLU A 16 0.31 -14.36 11.18
CA GLU A 16 0.49 -14.55 12.62
C GLU A 16 -0.01 -13.31 13.38
N LEU A 17 0.41 -12.11 12.98
CA LEU A 17 -0.07 -10.85 13.57
C LEU A 17 -1.61 -10.80 13.59
N PHE A 18 -2.26 -11.11 12.47
CA PHE A 18 -3.71 -11.04 12.36
C PHE A 18 -4.42 -12.12 13.20
N GLY A 19 -3.86 -13.33 13.26
CA GLY A 19 -4.51 -14.46 13.93
C GLY A 19 -4.27 -14.54 15.43
N THR A 20 -3.12 -14.08 15.93
CA THR A 20 -2.66 -14.49 17.28
C THR A 20 -2.36 -13.34 18.23
N THR A 21 -2.14 -12.11 17.73
CA THR A 21 -1.69 -11.00 18.58
C THR A 21 -2.83 -10.07 19.00
N GLU A 22 -2.58 -9.30 20.06
CA GLU A 22 -3.49 -8.22 20.51
C GLU A 22 -3.48 -7.01 19.57
N GLU A 23 -2.43 -6.86 18.75
CA GLU A 23 -2.28 -5.79 17.75
C GLU A 23 -3.08 -6.03 16.47
N SER A 24 -3.65 -7.23 16.33
CA SER A 24 -4.49 -7.59 15.18
C SER A 24 -5.67 -6.62 15.00
N PRO A 25 -5.97 -6.20 13.76
CA PRO A 25 -7.14 -5.39 13.46
C PRO A 25 -8.47 -6.18 13.51
N LEU A 26 -8.40 -7.52 13.57
CA LEU A 26 -9.57 -8.39 13.58
C LEU A 26 -10.29 -8.37 14.93
N THR A 27 -11.62 -8.38 14.90
CA THR A 27 -12.43 -8.59 16.11
C THR A 27 -12.21 -9.99 16.70
N PRO A 28 -12.50 -10.21 17.99
CA PRO A 28 -12.43 -11.54 18.59
C PRO A 28 -13.26 -12.59 17.85
N GLU A 29 -14.38 -12.20 17.25
CA GLU A 29 -15.23 -13.07 16.43
C GLU A 29 -14.57 -13.42 15.10
N GLN A 30 -13.99 -12.43 14.41
CA GLN A 30 -13.26 -12.66 13.15
C GLN A 30 -12.04 -13.55 13.36
N LYS A 31 -11.28 -13.38 14.46
CA LYS A 31 -10.11 -14.22 14.77
C LYS A 31 -10.45 -15.71 14.91
N LYS A 32 -11.65 -16.07 15.39
CA LYS A 32 -12.07 -17.47 15.55
C LYS A 32 -12.17 -18.21 14.21
N GLU A 33 -12.55 -17.50 13.15
CA GLU A 33 -12.72 -18.06 11.81
C GLU A 33 -11.54 -17.74 10.88
N PHE A 34 -10.59 -16.92 11.34
CA PHE A 34 -9.44 -16.48 10.57
C PHE A 34 -8.48 -17.66 10.31
N LYS A 35 -8.19 -17.89 9.03
CA LYS A 35 -7.20 -18.90 8.59
C LYS A 35 -5.96 -18.25 8.01
N SER A 36 -6.18 -17.29 7.12
CA SER A 36 -5.15 -16.49 6.48
C SER A 36 -5.78 -15.32 5.72
N LEU A 37 -4.96 -14.33 5.41
CA LEU A 37 -5.23 -13.32 4.41
C LEU A 37 -5.13 -13.92 2.99
N ASN A 38 -5.81 -13.29 2.05
CA ASN A 38 -5.83 -13.69 0.64
C ASN A 38 -4.82 -12.86 -0.15
N TYR A 39 -4.03 -13.49 -1.00
CA TYR A 39 -3.03 -12.83 -1.83
C TYR A 39 -3.11 -13.31 -3.27
N TYR A 40 -2.68 -12.45 -4.19
CA TYR A 40 -2.27 -12.93 -5.51
C TYR A 40 -0.97 -13.76 -5.41
N PRO A 41 -0.75 -14.68 -6.36
CA PRO A 41 0.55 -15.32 -6.52
C PRO A 41 1.65 -14.27 -6.66
N GLU A 42 2.80 -14.53 -6.05
CA GLU A 42 3.96 -13.65 -6.19
C GLU A 42 4.39 -13.56 -7.67
N THR A 43 4.80 -12.38 -8.10
CA THR A 43 5.23 -12.15 -9.47
C THR A 43 6.26 -11.04 -9.59
N ASN A 44 7.19 -11.20 -10.53
CA ASN A 44 8.17 -10.16 -10.87
C ASN A 44 7.59 -9.04 -11.75
N LYS A 45 6.36 -9.19 -12.26
CA LYS A 45 5.74 -8.20 -13.17
C LYS A 45 5.50 -6.83 -12.54
N PHE A 46 5.35 -6.77 -11.22
CA PHE A 46 5.00 -5.56 -10.48
C PHE A 46 6.09 -5.18 -9.47
N VAL A 47 7.34 -5.52 -9.78
CA VAL A 47 8.53 -5.19 -9.01
C VAL A 47 9.32 -4.13 -9.78
N PHE A 48 9.27 -2.90 -9.31
CA PHE A 48 9.92 -1.76 -9.93
C PHE A 48 11.12 -1.33 -9.09
N LYS A 49 12.31 -1.30 -9.70
CA LYS A 49 13.56 -1.00 -8.99
C LYS A 49 14.17 0.30 -9.46
N ASN A 50 14.82 1.01 -8.55
CA ASN A 50 15.56 2.25 -8.81
C ASN A 50 14.70 3.31 -9.53
N LEU A 51 13.41 3.41 -9.17
CA LEU A 51 12.54 4.45 -9.71
C LEU A 51 13.05 5.82 -9.24
N THR A 52 13.28 6.72 -10.20
CA THR A 52 13.68 8.08 -9.89
C THR A 52 12.47 8.85 -9.34
N ILE A 53 12.65 9.49 -8.19
CA ILE A 53 11.63 10.37 -7.63
C ILE A 53 11.70 11.72 -8.34
N ASP A 54 10.70 12.03 -9.16
CA ASP A 54 10.51 13.37 -9.70
C ASP A 54 10.05 14.32 -8.60
N LYS A 55 10.90 15.31 -8.28
CA LYS A 55 10.62 16.36 -7.29
C LYS A 55 10.12 17.64 -7.92
N ASN A 56 10.03 17.73 -9.25
CA ASN A 56 9.49 18.87 -9.97
C ASN A 56 7.95 18.86 -9.97
N ILE A 57 7.40 18.74 -8.78
CA ILE A 57 5.97 18.69 -8.49
C ILE A 57 5.64 19.75 -7.44
N ASN A 58 4.36 20.00 -7.22
CA ASN A 58 3.94 20.79 -6.08
C ASN A 58 4.09 19.97 -4.77
N GLN A 59 5.14 20.26 -3.99
CA GLN A 59 5.47 19.58 -2.73
C GLN A 59 4.68 20.11 -1.52
N GLU A 60 3.40 20.37 -1.72
CA GLU A 60 2.47 20.84 -0.71
C GLU A 60 2.19 19.78 0.36
N ILE A 61 1.85 20.26 1.55
CA ILE A 61 1.16 19.45 2.56
C ILE A 61 -0.31 19.43 2.16
N ILE A 62 -0.83 18.25 1.87
CA ILE A 62 -2.22 18.01 1.56
C ILE A 62 -2.94 17.40 2.77
N SER A 63 -4.23 17.68 2.89
CA SER A 63 -5.10 17.04 3.87
C SER A 63 -5.75 15.80 3.24
N ILE A 64 -5.26 14.62 3.60
CA ILE A 64 -5.85 13.34 3.16
C ILE A 64 -7.03 13.03 4.09
N LYS A 65 -8.22 12.81 3.53
CA LYS A 65 -9.39 12.37 4.31
C LYS A 65 -9.15 11.00 4.92
N THR A 66 -9.75 10.70 6.06
CA THR A 66 -9.70 9.35 6.65
C THR A 66 -11.06 8.67 6.61
N SER A 67 -11.09 7.36 6.84
CA SER A 67 -12.32 6.58 7.04
C SER A 67 -13.21 7.10 8.18
N ALA A 68 -12.65 7.82 9.17
CA ALA A 68 -13.41 8.41 10.27
C ALA A 68 -14.10 9.75 9.91
N GLY A 69 -13.88 10.25 8.69
CA GLY A 69 -14.48 11.49 8.20
C GLY A 69 -13.70 12.77 8.50
N ASP A 70 -12.61 12.69 9.26
CA ASP A 70 -11.65 13.77 9.46
C ASP A 70 -10.53 13.76 8.38
N THR A 71 -9.46 14.52 8.60
CA THR A 71 -8.30 14.58 7.68
C THR A 71 -6.97 14.50 8.42
N GLU A 72 -5.95 13.99 7.74
CA GLU A 72 -4.57 13.93 8.23
C GLU A 72 -3.61 14.59 7.22
N PRO A 73 -2.62 15.39 7.69
CA PRO A 73 -1.70 16.05 6.79
C PRO A 73 -0.63 15.09 6.26
N TYR A 74 -0.37 15.15 4.97
CA TYR A 74 0.72 14.44 4.30
C TYR A 74 1.45 15.36 3.34
N LYS A 75 2.77 15.32 3.32
CA LYS A 75 3.58 16.05 2.34
C LYS A 75 3.75 15.22 1.07
N ARG A 76 3.45 15.79 -0.09
CA ARG A 76 3.90 15.24 -1.38
C ARG A 76 5.42 15.40 -1.48
N ILE A 77 6.14 14.29 -1.52
CA ILE A 77 7.62 14.31 -1.57
C ILE A 77 8.16 14.12 -2.99
N GLY A 78 7.35 13.58 -3.89
CA GLY A 78 7.67 13.44 -5.30
C GLY A 78 6.67 12.55 -6.03
N ARG A 79 6.97 12.22 -7.28
CA ARG A 79 6.20 11.31 -8.14
C ARG A 79 7.14 10.30 -8.77
N VAL A 80 6.71 9.06 -8.86
CA VAL A 80 7.41 8.01 -9.61
C VAL A 80 6.60 7.65 -10.84
N GLU A 81 7.30 7.39 -11.94
CA GLU A 81 6.71 6.90 -13.18
C GLU A 81 7.24 5.49 -13.46
N PHE A 82 6.38 4.63 -13.98
CA PHE A 82 6.71 3.26 -14.35
C PHE A 82 5.74 2.79 -15.44
N GLU A 83 5.99 1.61 -16.01
CA GLU A 83 5.14 1.04 -17.06
C GLU A 83 4.60 -0.31 -16.62
N VAL A 84 3.31 -0.52 -16.89
CA VAL A 84 2.63 -1.81 -16.72
C VAL A 84 2.01 -2.15 -18.06
N GLU A 85 2.44 -3.27 -18.66
CA GLU A 85 1.96 -3.71 -19.98
C GLU A 85 2.03 -2.59 -21.04
N GLU A 86 3.17 -1.88 -21.09
CA GLU A 86 3.43 -0.74 -21.99
C GLU A 86 2.56 0.51 -21.75
N VAL A 87 1.70 0.49 -20.72
CA VAL A 87 0.93 1.66 -20.29
C VAL A 87 1.70 2.41 -19.22
N LYS A 88 2.02 3.67 -19.50
CA LYS A 88 2.65 4.57 -18.53
C LYS A 88 1.72 4.84 -17.36
N GLN A 89 2.26 4.65 -16.16
CA GLN A 89 1.61 4.86 -14.89
C GLN A 89 2.44 5.81 -14.05
N ALA A 90 1.80 6.44 -13.07
CA ALA A 90 2.51 7.22 -12.09
C ALA A 90 1.78 7.30 -10.77
N LEU A 91 2.55 7.45 -9.70
CA LEU A 91 2.02 7.61 -8.36
C LEU A 91 2.79 8.70 -7.63
N TYR A 92 2.07 9.55 -6.90
CA TYR A 92 2.65 10.45 -5.92
C TYR A 92 3.09 9.68 -4.68
N LEU A 93 4.25 10.06 -4.17
CA LEU A 93 4.80 9.58 -2.92
C LEU A 93 4.48 10.59 -1.82
N TYR A 94 4.02 10.10 -0.68
CA TYR A 94 3.71 10.93 0.48
C TYR A 94 4.60 10.59 1.67
N ARG A 95 4.73 11.53 2.60
CA ARG A 95 5.35 11.31 3.91
C ARG A 95 4.62 12.14 4.95
N SER A 96 4.51 11.62 6.18
CA SER A 96 4.02 12.43 7.29
C SER A 96 4.90 13.68 7.46
N PRO A 97 4.35 14.85 7.79
CA PRO A 97 5.14 16.04 8.14
C PRO A 97 6.13 15.78 9.29
N GLU A 98 5.84 14.80 10.15
CA GLU A 98 6.69 14.38 11.27
C GLU A 98 7.86 13.48 10.83
N GLY A 99 7.90 13.08 9.56
CA GLY A 99 8.93 12.20 8.99
C GLY A 99 8.45 10.75 8.84
N GLY A 100 9.38 9.80 8.95
CA GLY A 100 9.10 8.37 8.78
C GLY A 100 9.21 7.86 7.34
N SER A 101 8.70 6.64 7.12
CA SER A 101 8.75 5.95 5.83
C SER A 101 7.91 6.63 4.76
N ILE A 102 8.15 6.31 3.49
CA ILE A 102 7.30 6.73 2.38
C ILE A 102 5.96 5.99 2.48
N PHE A 103 4.88 6.76 2.37
CA PHE A 103 3.52 6.26 2.25
C PHE A 103 3.10 6.32 0.77
N LEU A 104 2.79 5.16 0.19
CA LEU A 104 2.31 5.04 -1.18
C LEU A 104 0.94 4.35 -1.22
N PRO A 105 -0.15 5.09 -1.01
CA PRO A 105 -1.49 4.57 -1.25
C PRO A 105 -1.78 4.58 -2.75
N PHE A 106 -2.48 3.56 -3.24
CA PHE A 106 -2.88 3.50 -4.65
C PHE A 106 -4.20 2.74 -4.85
N LYS A 107 -4.90 3.13 -5.91
CA LYS A 107 -6.02 2.42 -6.51
C LYS A 107 -5.59 1.87 -7.88
N ASP A 108 -6.26 0.84 -8.35
CA ASP A 108 -6.08 0.19 -9.63
C ASP A 108 -7.41 -0.46 -10.08
N LYS A 109 -7.45 -1.01 -11.29
CA LYS A 109 -8.70 -1.57 -11.86
C LYS A 109 -9.27 -2.78 -11.12
N THR A 110 -8.52 -3.39 -10.19
CA THR A 110 -9.00 -4.52 -9.38
C THR A 110 -9.83 -4.08 -8.17
N ASN A 111 -9.83 -2.78 -7.79
CA ASN A 111 -10.56 -2.31 -6.61
C ASN A 111 -12.07 -2.56 -6.73
N ALA A 112 -12.70 -2.81 -5.58
CA ALA A 112 -14.13 -3.14 -5.43
C ALA A 112 -14.58 -4.46 -6.08
N VAL A 113 -13.73 -5.12 -6.87
CA VAL A 113 -13.99 -6.45 -7.43
C VAL A 113 -13.12 -7.50 -6.72
N GLU A 114 -11.80 -7.38 -6.81
CA GLU A 114 -10.86 -8.36 -6.25
C GLU A 114 -10.05 -7.83 -5.05
N THR A 115 -9.89 -6.51 -4.94
CA THR A 115 -9.14 -5.83 -3.88
C THR A 115 -10.01 -4.80 -3.15
N TYR A 116 -9.53 -4.31 -2.00
CA TYR A 116 -10.29 -3.39 -1.16
C TYR A 116 -10.69 -2.11 -1.91
N HIS A 117 -11.89 -1.59 -1.68
CA HIS A 117 -12.50 -0.56 -2.52
C HIS A 117 -11.82 0.82 -2.42
N ASP A 118 -11.28 1.19 -1.27
CA ASP A 118 -10.60 2.49 -1.08
C ASP A 118 -9.10 2.45 -1.45
N GLY A 119 -8.62 1.35 -2.02
CA GLY A 119 -7.23 1.18 -2.42
C GLY A 119 -6.40 0.35 -1.43
N ARG A 120 -5.11 0.25 -1.74
CA ARG A 120 -4.11 -0.49 -0.99
C ARG A 120 -2.91 0.39 -0.74
N TYR A 121 -2.08 0.01 0.22
CA TYR A 121 -0.85 0.72 0.55
C TYR A 121 0.36 -0.15 0.24
N VAL A 122 1.50 0.49 0.02
CA VAL A 122 2.81 -0.13 0.01
C VAL A 122 3.81 0.87 0.59
N GLU A 123 4.85 0.40 1.28
CA GLU A 123 6.00 1.20 1.69
C GLU A 123 7.15 0.98 0.71
N PRO A 124 7.45 1.95 -0.16
CA PRO A 124 8.63 1.87 -1.01
C PRO A 124 9.93 1.80 -0.19
N GLU A 125 10.88 1.00 -0.63
CA GLU A 125 12.23 0.97 -0.08
C GLU A 125 13.04 2.14 -0.66
N GLU A 126 13.57 3.00 0.19
CA GLU A 126 14.46 4.10 -0.21
C GLU A 126 15.90 3.60 -0.42
N ASN A 127 16.44 3.83 -1.62
CA ASN A 127 17.82 3.53 -1.93
C ASN A 127 18.74 4.68 -1.47
N ALA A 128 20.03 4.37 -1.25
CA ALA A 128 21.03 5.34 -0.82
C ALA A 128 21.27 6.49 -1.83
N ASP A 129 20.95 6.27 -3.11
CA ASP A 129 21.05 7.28 -4.18
C ASP A 129 19.79 8.18 -4.28
N GLY A 130 18.79 7.95 -3.44
CA GLY A 130 17.53 8.70 -3.42
C GLY A 130 16.48 8.20 -4.43
N SER A 131 16.74 7.12 -5.16
CA SER A 131 15.71 6.37 -5.88
C SER A 131 14.90 5.47 -4.93
N VAL A 132 13.82 4.87 -5.42
CA VAL A 132 13.00 3.92 -4.63
C VAL A 132 12.77 2.62 -5.36
N ASN A 133 12.66 1.53 -4.60
CA ASN A 133 12.10 0.27 -5.07
C ASN A 133 10.64 0.18 -4.63
N VAL A 134 9.75 -0.17 -5.55
CA VAL A 134 8.34 -0.40 -5.29
C VAL A 134 8.03 -1.83 -5.69
N ASP A 135 7.73 -2.67 -4.69
CA ASP A 135 7.31 -4.06 -4.91
C ASP A 135 5.85 -4.23 -4.49
N LEU A 136 4.96 -4.33 -5.47
CA LEU A 136 3.52 -4.44 -5.23
C LEU A 136 3.09 -5.83 -4.73
N ASN A 137 4.00 -6.81 -4.61
CA ASN A 137 3.73 -8.06 -3.89
C ASN A 137 3.55 -7.84 -2.38
N TYR A 138 4.08 -6.74 -1.85
CA TYR A 138 3.91 -6.31 -0.46
C TYR A 138 2.71 -5.35 -0.28
N ALA A 139 2.01 -5.01 -1.36
CA ALA A 139 0.83 -4.16 -1.26
C ALA A 139 -0.21 -4.80 -0.34
N TYR A 140 -0.76 -4.01 0.58
CA TYR A 140 -1.62 -4.50 1.64
C TYR A 140 -2.87 -3.65 1.85
N ASN A 141 -3.90 -4.24 2.43
CA ASN A 141 -5.13 -3.51 2.73
C ASN A 141 -4.98 -2.68 4.02
N PRO A 142 -5.54 -1.46 4.08
CA PRO A 142 -5.63 -0.71 5.33
C PRO A 142 -6.44 -1.47 6.39
N TYR A 143 -6.21 -1.17 7.67
CA TYR A 143 -6.94 -1.85 8.76
C TYR A 143 -8.47 -1.64 8.72
N CYS A 144 -8.94 -0.51 8.17
CA CYS A 144 -10.36 -0.28 7.93
C CYS A 144 -10.99 -1.33 6.98
N ALA A 145 -10.20 -2.02 6.15
CA ALA A 145 -10.69 -3.10 5.30
C ALA A 145 -11.15 -4.34 6.08
N TYR A 146 -10.77 -4.47 7.35
CA TYR A 146 -11.15 -5.60 8.21
C TYR A 146 -12.06 -5.17 9.36
N ASN A 147 -11.93 -3.91 9.81
CA ASN A 147 -12.65 -3.39 10.97
C ASN A 147 -12.85 -1.88 10.86
N ASP A 148 -14.10 -1.46 10.76
CA ASP A 148 -14.49 -0.05 10.56
C ASP A 148 -14.12 0.88 11.73
N ASN A 149 -13.72 0.33 12.88
CA ASN A 149 -13.26 1.13 14.02
C ASN A 149 -11.87 1.75 13.80
N PHE A 150 -11.15 1.36 12.74
CA PHE A 150 -9.86 1.93 12.39
C PHE A 150 -10.01 3.19 11.54
N ARG A 151 -9.18 4.18 11.87
CA ARG A 151 -9.02 5.43 11.13
C ARG A 151 -7.87 5.27 10.14
N CYS A 152 -8.18 5.17 8.85
CA CYS A 152 -7.18 4.96 7.80
C CYS A 152 -7.24 6.07 6.73
N PRO A 153 -6.10 6.56 6.21
CA PRO A 153 -6.08 7.55 5.14
C PRO A 153 -6.71 7.04 3.83
N ILE A 154 -7.66 7.77 3.28
CA ILE A 154 -8.28 7.42 1.99
C ILE A 154 -7.27 7.68 0.88
N THR A 155 -7.10 6.72 -0.03
CA THR A 155 -6.21 6.87 -1.18
C THR A 155 -6.60 8.09 -2.01
N PRO A 156 -5.69 9.06 -2.23
CA PRO A 156 -5.94 10.20 -3.09
C PRO A 156 -6.27 9.77 -4.52
N GLU A 157 -7.25 10.44 -5.14
CA GLU A 157 -7.70 10.11 -6.51
C GLU A 157 -6.58 10.19 -7.56
N GLU A 158 -5.60 11.07 -7.35
CA GLU A 158 -4.39 11.20 -8.20
C GLU A 158 -3.47 9.98 -8.19
N ASN A 159 -3.63 9.09 -7.21
CA ASN A 159 -2.95 7.80 -7.12
C ASN A 159 -3.86 6.66 -7.58
N THR A 160 -4.55 6.84 -8.70
CA THR A 160 -5.35 5.79 -9.34
C THR A 160 -4.68 5.34 -10.63
N LEU A 161 -4.37 4.05 -10.71
CA LEU A 161 -3.75 3.40 -11.86
C LEU A 161 -4.82 2.96 -12.87
N ASP A 162 -4.51 3.11 -14.15
CA ASP A 162 -5.40 2.72 -15.26
C ASP A 162 -5.23 1.26 -15.70
N VAL A 163 -4.57 0.44 -14.89
CA VAL A 163 -4.22 -0.97 -15.14
C VAL A 163 -4.67 -1.84 -13.97
N GLU A 164 -4.68 -3.15 -14.18
CA GLU A 164 -4.90 -4.12 -13.10
C GLU A 164 -3.58 -4.48 -12.43
N ILE A 165 -3.53 -4.39 -11.09
CA ILE A 165 -2.37 -4.84 -10.31
C ILE A 165 -2.69 -6.17 -9.62
N LEU A 166 -2.36 -7.26 -10.31
CA LEU A 166 -2.56 -8.64 -9.86
C LEU A 166 -1.42 -9.13 -8.96
N ALA A 167 -1.03 -8.31 -7.99
CA ALA A 167 -0.03 -8.61 -6.95
C ALA A 167 -0.49 -8.09 -5.60
N GLY A 168 0.09 -8.61 -4.53
CA GLY A 168 -0.22 -8.18 -3.16
C GLY A 168 -1.52 -8.76 -2.63
N GLU A 169 -2.05 -8.11 -1.60
CA GLU A 169 -3.23 -8.58 -0.88
C GLU A 169 -4.51 -8.37 -1.70
N LYS A 170 -5.40 -9.37 -1.61
CA LYS A 170 -6.77 -9.34 -2.13
C LYS A 170 -7.73 -8.88 -1.03
N ARG A 171 -8.98 -8.61 -1.40
CA ARG A 171 -10.01 -8.30 -0.40
C ARG A 171 -10.18 -9.44 0.61
N TYR A 172 -10.47 -9.09 1.86
CA TYR A 172 -10.70 -10.04 2.95
C TYR A 172 -12.12 -10.65 2.91
N HIS A 173 -13.10 -9.90 2.41
CA HIS A 173 -14.52 -10.27 2.23
C HIS A 173 -14.96 -10.08 0.78
#